data_AF-A0A258U2T6-F1
#
_entry.id   AF-A0A258U2T6-F1
#
_cell.length_a   1.000
_cell.length_b   1.000
_cell.length_c   1.000
_cell.angle_alpha   90.00
_cell.angle_beta   90.00
_cell.angle_gamma   90.00
#
_symmetry.space_group_name_H-M   'P 1'
#
loop_
_entity.id
_entity.type
_entity.pdbx_description
1 polymer ?
#
loop_
_entity_poly.entity_id
_entity_poly.type
_entity_poly.pdbx_seq_one_letter_code
_entity_poly.pdbx_strand_id
1 'polypeptide(L)'
;TVSYQVTFNTVSQPMLPPVYAEFAKNLGVDDGNVDTMKAEIKASLEQEVDKRVKARVKEAVFNALVEQAELDAPKAVIGSEINRLMQMTAQNLQQRGMDPKAIQLEPTMFEEQAKRNAALRMVLAEVVNANNLQATPDQIRAMVDTFAQSFEKPDDLVRWYYDDVKRLDEPAALATEENVVNWVLNQAKVTSKKIKFDELMASA
;
A
#
# COMPACT_ATOMS: atom_id res chain seq x y z
N THR A 1 -5.19 -19.06 33.05
CA THR A 1 -5.34 -20.11 32.03
C THR A 1 -6.81 -20.24 31.72
N VAL A 2 -7.20 -20.15 30.45
CA VAL A 2 -8.59 -20.31 30.02
C VAL A 2 -8.76 -21.74 29.50
N SER A 3 -9.79 -22.44 29.95
CA SER A 3 -10.11 -23.80 29.51
C SER A 3 -11.41 -23.79 28.71
N TYR A 4 -11.37 -24.38 27.51
CA TYR A 4 -12.54 -24.56 26.66
C TYR A 4 -12.95 -26.04 26.66
N GLN A 5 -14.23 -26.30 26.87
CA GLN A 5 -14.81 -27.62 26.67
C GLN A 5 -15.47 -27.64 25.29
N VAL A 6 -14.85 -28.35 24.34
CA VAL A 6 -15.30 -28.44 22.95
C VAL A 6 -15.81 -29.84 22.67
N THR A 7 -17.03 -29.93 22.13
CA THR A 7 -17.61 -31.17 21.62
C THR A 7 -17.60 -31.15 20.11
N PHE A 8 -16.95 -32.13 19.49
CA PHE A 8 -16.94 -32.27 18.02
C PHE A 8 -18.22 -32.95 17.56
N ASN A 9 -19.14 -32.18 16.98
CA ASN A 9 -20.40 -32.71 16.46
C ASN A 9 -20.22 -33.42 15.11
N THR A 10 -19.33 -32.92 14.26
CA THR A 10 -19.03 -33.49 12.94
C THR A 10 -17.62 -33.09 12.54
N VAL A 11 -16.91 -34.01 11.89
CA VAL A 11 -15.61 -33.77 11.28
C VAL A 11 -15.73 -34.12 9.81
N SER A 12 -15.30 -33.21 8.94
CA SER A 12 -15.34 -33.39 7.50
C SER A 12 -14.02 -32.93 6.89
N GLN A 13 -13.67 -33.50 5.74
CA GLN A 13 -12.50 -33.12 4.98
C GLN A 13 -12.91 -32.26 3.76
N PRO A 14 -12.12 -31.25 3.36
CA PRO A 14 -12.39 -30.51 2.14
C PRO A 14 -12.33 -31.44 0.92
N MET A 15 -13.34 -31.38 0.06
CA MET A 15 -13.34 -32.04 -1.25
C MET A 15 -13.30 -30.97 -2.33
N LEU A 16 -12.23 -30.95 -3.11
CA LEU A 16 -12.06 -29.96 -4.17
C LEU A 16 -13.15 -30.16 -5.24
N PRO A 17 -13.86 -29.10 -5.64
CA PRO A 17 -14.84 -29.19 -6.71
C PRO A 17 -14.12 -29.46 -8.03
N PRO A 18 -14.78 -30.19 -8.95
CA PRO A 18 -14.25 -30.32 -10.29
C PRO A 18 -14.26 -28.97 -11.03
N VAL A 19 -13.20 -28.69 -11.80
CA VAL A 19 -13.04 -27.43 -12.53
C VAL A 19 -13.61 -27.57 -13.95
N TYR A 20 -14.93 -27.45 -14.06
CA TYR A 20 -15.67 -27.49 -15.32
C TYR A 20 -16.51 -26.22 -15.52
N ALA A 21 -17.36 -26.19 -16.55
CA ALA A 21 -18.11 -24.99 -16.93
C ALA A 21 -18.96 -24.38 -15.81
N GLU A 22 -19.58 -25.20 -14.96
CA GLU A 22 -20.32 -24.69 -13.79
C GLU A 22 -19.42 -23.98 -12.78
N PHE A 23 -18.19 -24.47 -12.58
CA PHE A 23 -17.22 -23.81 -11.71
C PHE A 23 -16.77 -22.46 -12.26
N ALA A 24 -16.52 -22.38 -13.58
CA ALA A 24 -16.18 -21.13 -14.24
C ALA A 24 -17.32 -20.09 -14.18
N LYS A 25 -18.57 -20.52 -14.40
CA LYS A 25 -19.75 -19.65 -14.26
C LYS A 25 -19.93 -19.11 -12.84
N ASN A 26 -19.67 -19.93 -11.82
CA ASN A 26 -19.73 -19.50 -10.42
C ASN A 26 -18.70 -18.41 -10.08
N LEU A 27 -17.65 -18.25 -10.89
CA LEU A 27 -16.64 -17.21 -10.74
C LEU A 27 -16.86 -16.00 -11.66
N GLY A 28 -18.01 -15.93 -12.35
CA GLY A 28 -18.38 -14.80 -13.20
C GLY A 28 -18.02 -14.94 -14.68
N VAL A 29 -17.58 -16.13 -15.13
CA VAL A 29 -17.28 -16.39 -16.54
C VAL A 29 -18.53 -16.95 -17.23
N ASP A 30 -19.32 -16.05 -17.85
CA ASP A 30 -20.65 -16.34 -18.38
C ASP A 30 -20.70 -17.50 -19.39
N ASP A 31 -19.66 -17.63 -20.23
CA ASP A 31 -19.57 -18.68 -21.25
C ASP A 31 -19.16 -20.05 -20.68
N GLY A 32 -18.80 -20.12 -19.38
CA GLY A 32 -18.32 -21.33 -18.71
C GLY A 32 -17.00 -21.87 -19.24
N ASN A 33 -16.24 -21.07 -19.98
CA ASN A 33 -14.97 -21.49 -20.53
C ASN A 33 -13.87 -21.46 -19.46
N VAL A 34 -13.31 -22.63 -19.16
CA VAL A 34 -12.24 -22.80 -18.16
C VAL A 34 -10.96 -22.09 -18.59
N ASP A 35 -10.69 -21.96 -19.88
CA ASP A 35 -9.51 -21.25 -20.37
C ASP A 35 -9.67 -19.73 -20.23
N THR A 36 -10.87 -19.20 -20.47
CA THR A 36 -11.21 -17.78 -20.17
C THR A 36 -11.03 -17.51 -18.68
N MET A 37 -11.57 -18.38 -17.81
CA MET A 37 -11.40 -18.27 -16.36
C MET A 37 -9.93 -18.25 -15.93
N LYS A 38 -9.09 -19.15 -16.47
CA LYS A 38 -7.65 -19.18 -16.16
C LYS A 38 -6.94 -17.91 -16.65
N ALA A 39 -7.33 -17.39 -17.82
CA ALA A 39 -6.74 -16.18 -18.38
C ALA A 39 -7.07 -14.95 -17.51
N GLU A 40 -8.31 -14.80 -17.05
CA GLU A 40 -8.73 -13.71 -16.17
C GLU A 40 -8.05 -13.77 -14.79
N ILE A 41 -7.96 -14.98 -14.20
CA ILE A 41 -7.23 -15.19 -12.95
C ILE A 41 -5.76 -14.81 -13.14
N LYS A 42 -5.14 -15.25 -14.24
CA LYS A 42 -3.74 -14.92 -14.54
C LYS A 42 -3.53 -13.42 -14.69
N ALA A 43 -4.38 -12.72 -15.43
CA ALA A 43 -4.29 -11.27 -15.60
C ALA A 43 -4.42 -10.53 -14.25
N SER A 44 -5.37 -10.95 -13.42
CA SER A 44 -5.55 -10.40 -12.06
C SER A 44 -4.31 -10.63 -11.19
N LEU A 45 -3.72 -11.82 -11.26
CA LEU A 45 -2.48 -12.14 -10.53
C LEU A 45 -1.28 -11.34 -11.04
N GLU A 46 -1.14 -11.13 -12.35
CA GLU A 46 -0.08 -10.31 -12.93
C GLU A 46 -0.17 -8.85 -12.45
N GLN A 47 -1.38 -8.28 -12.40
CA GLN A 47 -1.60 -6.94 -11.84
C GLN A 47 -1.22 -6.85 -10.36
N GLU A 48 -1.60 -7.84 -9.55
CA GLU A 48 -1.26 -7.88 -8.12
C GLU A 48 0.26 -8.06 -7.90
N VAL A 49 0.91 -8.89 -8.72
CA VAL A 49 2.38 -9.05 -8.72
C VAL A 49 3.06 -7.72 -9.03
N ASP A 50 2.65 -7.04 -10.10
CA ASP A 50 3.23 -5.75 -10.49
C ASP A 50 3.07 -4.70 -9.38
N LYS A 51 1.89 -4.62 -8.77
CA LYS A 51 1.63 -3.73 -7.64
C LYS A 51 2.55 -4.00 -6.46
N ARG A 52 2.72 -5.27 -6.08
CA ARG A 52 3.58 -5.67 -4.95
C ARG A 52 5.06 -5.46 -5.24
N VAL A 53 5.50 -5.75 -6.46
CA VAL A 53 6.89 -5.49 -6.88
C VAL A 53 7.16 -3.99 -6.82
N LYS A 54 6.27 -3.15 -7.36
CA LYS A 54 6.40 -1.68 -7.28
C LYS A 54 6.46 -1.19 -5.84
N ALA A 55 5.57 -1.68 -4.97
CA ALA A 55 5.57 -1.33 -3.55
C ALA A 55 6.89 -1.72 -2.85
N ARG A 56 7.37 -2.95 -3.07
CA ARG A 56 8.64 -3.44 -2.48
C ARG A 56 9.85 -2.68 -3.01
N VAL A 57 9.88 -2.33 -4.29
CA VAL A 57 10.95 -1.52 -4.89
C VAL A 57 10.93 -0.11 -4.32
N LYS A 58 9.75 0.51 -4.21
CA LYS A 58 9.57 1.83 -3.60
C LYS A 58 10.06 1.84 -2.16
N GLU A 59 9.67 0.85 -1.36
CA GLU A 59 10.14 0.72 0.02
C GLU A 59 11.66 0.56 0.08
N ALA A 60 12.26 -0.29 -0.77
CA ALA A 60 13.71 -0.46 -0.83
C ALA A 60 14.43 0.85 -1.20
N VAL A 61 13.90 1.62 -2.14
CA VAL A 61 14.44 2.95 -2.50
C VAL A 61 14.36 3.91 -1.33
N PHE A 62 13.21 4.00 -0.66
CA PHE A 62 13.05 4.92 0.48
C PHE A 62 13.93 4.53 1.66
N ASN A 63 14.07 3.23 1.93
CA ASN A 63 14.98 2.72 2.94
C ASN A 63 16.42 3.09 2.62
N ALA A 64 16.87 2.88 1.38
CA ALA A 64 18.21 3.24 0.94
C ALA A 64 18.47 4.75 1.05
N LEU A 65 17.49 5.60 0.70
CA LEU A 65 17.60 7.05 0.84
C LEU A 65 17.77 7.48 2.30
N VAL A 66 17.00 6.88 3.22
CA VAL A 66 17.06 7.21 4.65
C VAL A 66 18.35 6.70 5.30
N GLU A 67 18.79 5.49 4.94
CA GLU A 67 20.01 4.89 5.50
C GLU A 67 21.27 5.67 5.12
N GLN A 68 21.29 6.32 3.96
CA GLN A 68 22.42 7.16 3.53
C GLN A 68 22.34 8.60 4.07
N ALA A 69 21.18 9.00 4.58
CA ALA A 69 20.96 10.34 5.09
C ALA A 69 21.28 10.42 6.59
N GLU A 70 22.49 10.85 6.92
CA GLU A 70 22.85 11.23 8.30
C GLU A 70 22.22 12.58 8.65
N LEU A 71 20.96 12.56 9.10
CA LEU A 71 20.18 13.77 9.42
C LEU A 71 19.60 13.71 10.83
N ASP A 72 19.92 14.70 11.64
CA ASP A 72 19.22 14.96 12.90
C ASP A 72 17.93 15.74 12.63
N ALA A 73 16.80 15.02 12.53
CA ALA A 73 15.50 15.65 12.37
C ALA A 73 15.17 16.55 13.59
N PRO A 74 14.64 17.77 13.40
CA PRO A 74 14.28 18.64 14.51
C PRO A 74 13.27 17.97 15.46
N LYS A 75 13.45 18.14 16.77
CA LYS A 75 12.55 17.55 17.78
C LYS A 75 11.07 17.89 17.56
N ALA A 76 10.78 19.08 17.05
CA ALA A 76 9.42 19.48 16.71
C ALA A 76 8.80 18.63 15.59
N VAL A 77 9.59 18.31 14.55
CA VAL A 77 9.17 17.45 13.44
C VAL A 77 8.94 16.03 13.93
N ILE A 78 9.88 15.48 14.72
CA ILE A 78 9.73 14.15 15.34
C ILE A 78 8.47 14.10 16.21
N GLY A 79 8.27 15.10 17.08
CA GLY A 79 7.08 15.17 17.95
C GLY A 79 5.77 15.24 17.17
N SER A 80 5.72 15.98 16.06
CA SER A 80 4.55 16.02 15.19
C SER A 80 4.24 14.66 14.56
N GLU A 81 5.29 13.92 14.19
CA GLU A 81 5.14 12.60 13.58
C GLU A 81 4.76 11.53 14.60
N ILE A 82 5.29 11.59 15.83
CA ILE A 82 4.83 10.76 16.95
C ILE A 82 3.32 10.95 17.16
N ASN A 83 2.86 12.20 17.25
CA ASN A 83 1.44 12.50 17.44
C ASN A 83 0.59 11.94 16.29
N ARG A 84 1.05 12.05 15.04
CA ARG A 84 0.38 11.49 13.87
C ARG A 84 0.26 9.97 13.96
N LEU A 85 1.35 9.28 14.30
CA LEU A 85 1.38 7.82 14.44
C LEU A 85 0.48 7.34 15.59
N MET A 86 0.46 8.07 16.71
CA MET A 86 -0.43 7.79 17.83
C MET A 86 -1.90 7.92 17.43
N GLN A 87 -2.27 9.01 16.74
CA GLN A 87 -3.64 9.23 16.28
C GLN A 87 -4.08 8.15 15.28
N MET A 88 -3.22 7.79 14.32
CA MET A 88 -3.49 6.73 13.35
C MET A 88 -3.68 5.37 14.04
N THR A 89 -2.84 5.07 15.03
CA THR A 89 -2.96 3.84 15.83
C THR A 89 -4.26 3.81 16.62
N ALA A 90 -4.63 4.92 17.27
CA ALA A 90 -5.89 5.04 17.99
C ALA A 90 -7.11 4.83 17.06
N GLN A 91 -7.12 5.45 15.88
CA GLN A 91 -8.20 5.26 14.90
C GLN A 91 -8.31 3.80 14.44
N ASN A 92 -7.17 3.15 14.17
CA ASN A 92 -7.15 1.73 13.79
C ASN A 92 -7.70 0.83 14.91
N LEU A 93 -7.44 1.14 16.18
CA LEU A 93 -8.03 0.41 17.31
C LEU A 93 -9.55 0.60 17.39
N GLN A 94 -10.04 1.83 17.19
CA GLN A 94 -11.48 2.11 17.16
C GLN A 94 -12.19 1.35 16.06
N GLN A 95 -11.62 1.30 14.85
CA GLN A 95 -12.19 0.55 13.73
C GLN A 95 -12.29 -0.95 14.00
N ARG A 96 -11.43 -1.48 14.87
CA ARG A 96 -11.46 -2.88 15.34
C ARG A 96 -12.38 -3.09 16.55
N GLY A 97 -13.14 -2.08 16.97
CA GLY A 97 -14.05 -2.14 18.10
C GLY A 97 -13.36 -2.11 19.47
N MET A 98 -12.09 -1.72 19.54
CA MET A 98 -11.37 -1.53 20.80
C MET A 98 -11.39 -0.06 21.23
N ASP A 99 -11.55 0.19 22.53
CA ASP A 99 -11.38 1.54 23.08
C ASP A 99 -9.88 1.88 23.10
N PRO A 100 -9.43 2.95 22.41
CA PRO A 100 -8.03 3.39 22.45
C PRO A 100 -7.58 3.73 23.86
N LYS A 101 -8.49 4.09 24.77
CA LYS A 101 -8.14 4.37 26.18
C LYS A 101 -7.84 3.11 26.97
N ALA A 102 -8.23 1.93 26.47
CA ALA A 102 -7.89 0.65 27.08
C ALA A 102 -6.43 0.24 26.77
N ILE A 103 -5.79 0.86 25.79
CA ILE A 103 -4.38 0.64 25.43
C ILE A 103 -3.62 1.94 25.66
N GLN A 104 -2.69 1.94 26.61
CA GLN A 104 -1.88 3.12 26.88
C GLN A 104 -0.82 3.28 25.78
N LEU A 105 -1.11 4.13 24.78
CA LEU A 105 -0.19 4.46 23.69
C LEU A 105 0.83 5.49 24.20
N GLU A 106 2.06 5.05 24.44
CA GLU A 106 3.14 5.91 24.93
C GLU A 106 3.95 6.48 23.74
N PRO A 107 4.37 7.76 23.77
CA PRO A 107 5.16 8.40 22.71
C PRO A 107 6.42 7.62 22.34
N THR A 108 7.08 7.02 23.33
CA THR A 108 8.32 6.24 23.17
C THR A 108 8.15 5.03 22.25
N MET A 109 6.93 4.48 22.14
CA MET A 109 6.61 3.38 21.22
C MET A 109 6.73 3.79 19.75
N PHE A 110 6.67 5.09 19.45
CA PHE A 110 6.65 5.63 18.10
C PHE A 110 7.92 6.41 17.76
N GLU A 111 8.85 6.60 18.70
CA GLU A 111 10.01 7.47 18.51
C GLU A 111 10.92 7.04 17.36
N GLU A 112 11.28 5.75 17.27
CA GLU A 112 12.15 5.27 16.20
C GLU A 112 11.49 5.41 14.83
N GLN A 113 10.23 4.99 14.71
CA GLN A 113 9.47 5.12 13.47
C GLN A 113 9.27 6.59 13.09
N ALA A 114 9.02 7.47 14.06
CA ALA A 114 8.84 8.89 13.82
C ALA A 114 10.13 9.57 13.36
N LYS A 115 11.29 9.23 13.96
CA LYS A 115 12.59 9.70 13.49
C LYS A 115 12.83 9.28 12.04
N ARG A 116 12.56 8.02 11.72
CA ARG A 116 12.71 7.48 10.37
C ARG A 116 11.80 8.18 9.36
N ASN A 117 10.52 8.36 9.69
CA ASN A 117 9.55 9.05 8.83
C ASN A 117 9.89 10.54 8.64
N ALA A 118 10.35 11.21 9.71
CA ALA A 118 10.77 12.60 9.65
C ALA A 118 12.00 12.77 8.74
N ALA A 119 13.01 11.92 8.90
CA ALA A 119 14.19 11.90 8.05
C ALA A 119 13.81 11.64 6.59
N LEU A 120 12.99 10.61 6.33
CA LEU A 120 12.51 10.29 4.98
C LEU A 120 11.80 11.49 4.34
N ARG A 121 10.88 12.13 5.05
CA ARG A 121 10.16 13.31 4.52
C ARG A 121 11.12 14.45 4.15
N MET A 122 12.15 14.69 4.96
CA MET A 122 13.15 15.73 4.68
C MET A 122 13.99 15.36 3.45
N VAL A 123 14.46 14.12 3.36
CA VAL A 123 15.24 13.63 2.21
C VAL A 123 14.42 13.70 0.93
N LEU A 124 13.17 13.22 0.96
CA LEU A 124 12.28 13.26 -0.20
C LEU A 124 12.02 14.71 -0.63
N ALA A 125 11.75 15.62 0.30
CA ALA A 125 11.55 17.03 -0.03
C ALA A 125 12.78 17.64 -0.70
N GLU A 126 13.98 17.36 -0.21
CA GLU A 126 15.23 17.84 -0.80
C GLU A 126 15.48 17.23 -2.18
N VAL A 127 15.34 15.91 -2.34
CA VAL A 127 15.52 15.23 -3.63
C VAL A 127 14.53 15.75 -4.67
N VAL A 128 13.28 15.96 -4.28
CA VAL A 128 12.24 16.52 -5.16
C VAL A 128 12.59 17.94 -5.59
N ASN A 129 13.00 18.79 -4.66
CA ASN A 129 13.33 20.19 -4.97
C ASN A 129 14.60 20.32 -5.80
N ALA A 130 15.67 19.60 -5.43
CA ALA A 130 16.95 19.65 -6.12
C ALA A 130 16.89 19.14 -7.57
N ASN A 131 15.96 18.22 -7.86
CA ASN A 131 15.83 17.58 -9.17
C ASN A 131 14.54 17.93 -9.92
N ASN A 132 13.72 18.86 -9.41
CA ASN A 132 12.43 19.27 -9.98
C ASN A 132 11.48 18.08 -10.27
N LEU A 133 11.27 17.21 -9.27
CA LEU A 133 10.50 15.97 -9.43
C LEU A 133 9.03 16.09 -9.03
N GLN A 134 8.53 17.31 -8.83
CA GLN A 134 7.12 17.54 -8.49
C GLN A 134 6.21 16.92 -9.54
N ALA A 135 5.12 16.30 -9.09
CA ALA A 135 4.14 15.71 -10.00
C ALA A 135 3.59 16.75 -10.99
N THR A 136 3.58 16.37 -12.27
CA THR A 136 2.93 17.16 -13.31
C THR A 136 1.40 17.02 -13.23
N PRO A 137 0.62 17.97 -13.75
CA PRO A 137 -0.85 17.86 -13.78
C PRO A 137 -1.35 16.56 -14.42
N ASP A 138 -0.67 16.09 -15.46
CA ASP A 138 -1.03 14.84 -16.16
C ASP A 138 -0.78 13.61 -15.28
N GLN A 139 0.30 13.61 -14.49
CA GLN A 139 0.57 12.52 -13.53
C GLN A 139 -0.43 12.51 -12.38
N ILE A 140 -0.79 13.69 -11.86
CA ILE A 140 -1.82 13.81 -10.83
C ILE A 140 -3.15 13.27 -11.37
N ARG A 141 -3.49 13.65 -12.60
CA ARG A 141 -4.71 13.18 -13.27
C ARG A 141 -4.72 11.66 -13.44
N ALA A 142 -3.62 11.09 -13.92
CA ALA A 142 -3.49 9.64 -14.09
C ALA A 142 -3.63 8.88 -12.76
N MET A 143 -3.12 9.45 -11.66
CA MET A 143 -3.27 8.88 -10.32
C MET A 143 -4.74 8.90 -9.86
N VAL A 144 -5.43 10.02 -10.06
CA VAL A 144 -6.88 10.15 -9.77
C VAL A 144 -7.70 9.16 -10.59
N ASP A 145 -7.42 9.04 -11.89
CA ASP A 145 -8.11 8.10 -12.76
C ASP A 145 -7.88 6.64 -12.30
N THR A 146 -6.68 6.32 -11.83
CA THR A 146 -6.36 5.00 -11.26
C THR A 146 -7.19 4.70 -10.01
N PHE A 147 -7.38 5.68 -9.12
CA PHE A 147 -8.23 5.51 -7.94
C PHE A 147 -9.70 5.33 -8.31
N ALA A 148 -10.15 6.04 -9.35
CA ALA A 148 -11.52 5.99 -9.83
C ALA A 148 -11.91 4.66 -10.50
N GLN A 149 -10.94 3.91 -11.06
CA GLN A 149 -11.21 2.63 -11.73
C GLN A 149 -11.86 1.57 -10.83
N SER A 150 -11.62 1.63 -9.52
CA SER A 150 -12.20 0.67 -8.57
C SER A 150 -13.63 1.05 -8.12
N PHE A 151 -14.17 2.18 -8.58
CA PHE A 151 -15.48 2.68 -8.16
C PHE A 151 -16.55 2.44 -9.23
N GLU A 152 -17.80 2.23 -8.79
CA GLU A 152 -18.95 2.04 -9.69
C GLU A 152 -19.18 3.23 -10.64
N LYS A 153 -18.82 4.44 -10.21
CA LYS A 153 -18.93 5.68 -10.99
C LYS A 153 -17.60 6.42 -10.99
N PRO A 154 -16.68 6.07 -11.91
CA PRO A 154 -15.35 6.69 -11.97
C PRO A 154 -15.42 8.22 -12.12
N ASP A 155 -16.29 8.72 -13.00
CA ASP A 155 -16.41 10.15 -13.29
C ASP A 155 -16.81 10.99 -12.08
N ASP A 156 -17.69 10.45 -11.21
CA ASP A 156 -18.11 11.12 -9.98
C ASP A 156 -16.94 11.27 -9.00
N LEU A 157 -16.08 10.24 -8.89
CA LEU A 157 -14.89 10.30 -8.04
C LEU A 157 -13.85 11.28 -8.58
N VAL A 158 -13.60 11.26 -9.89
CA VAL A 158 -12.70 12.23 -10.54
C VAL A 158 -13.18 13.64 -10.24
N ARG A 159 -14.47 13.93 -10.47
CA ARG A 159 -15.04 15.24 -10.16
C ARG A 159 -14.88 15.61 -8.69
N TRP A 160 -15.16 14.67 -7.78
CA TRP A 160 -14.98 14.88 -6.35
C TRP A 160 -13.55 15.28 -5.99
N TYR A 161 -12.52 14.66 -6.58
CA TYR A 161 -11.13 15.07 -6.37
C TYR A 161 -10.86 16.49 -6.86
N TYR A 162 -11.38 16.86 -8.03
CA TYR A 162 -11.13 18.18 -8.64
C TYR A 162 -12.00 19.32 -8.09
N ASP A 163 -13.06 19.01 -7.34
CA ASP A 163 -13.91 20.01 -6.68
C ASP A 163 -13.20 20.71 -5.50
N ASP A 164 -12.14 20.12 -4.94
CA ASP A 164 -11.31 20.72 -3.88
C ASP A 164 -9.83 20.40 -4.11
N VAL A 165 -9.02 21.45 -4.31
CA VAL A 165 -7.57 21.34 -4.55
C VAL A 165 -6.89 20.52 -3.45
N LYS A 166 -7.35 20.58 -2.19
CA LYS A 166 -6.77 19.81 -1.09
C LYS A 166 -6.92 18.31 -1.27
N ARG A 167 -7.92 17.85 -2.01
CA ARG A 167 -8.12 16.41 -2.29
C ARG A 167 -7.06 15.89 -3.26
N LEU A 168 -6.47 16.78 -4.06
CA LEU A 168 -5.39 16.43 -4.98
C LEU A 168 -4.03 16.26 -4.27
N ASP A 169 -3.91 16.66 -3.00
CA ASP A 169 -2.64 16.56 -2.25
C ASP A 169 -2.12 15.12 -2.18
N GLU A 170 -3.00 14.14 -1.93
CA GLU A 170 -2.61 12.73 -1.87
C GLU A 170 -2.22 12.15 -3.25
N PRO A 171 -3.04 12.28 -4.31
CA PRO A 171 -2.62 11.90 -5.66
C PRO A 171 -1.32 12.57 -6.11
N ALA A 172 -1.12 13.85 -5.79
CA ALA A 172 0.10 14.58 -6.12
C ALA A 172 1.31 14.09 -5.33
N ALA A 173 1.15 13.79 -4.04
CA ALA A 173 2.21 13.19 -3.24
C ALA A 173 2.63 11.82 -3.80
N LEU A 174 1.68 10.95 -4.12
CA LEU A 174 1.96 9.61 -4.66
C LEU A 174 2.64 9.66 -6.03
N ALA A 175 2.18 10.54 -6.92
CA ALA A 175 2.83 10.75 -8.22
C ALA A 175 4.25 11.34 -8.07
N THR A 176 4.46 12.24 -7.11
CA THR A 176 5.79 12.79 -6.81
C THR A 176 6.72 11.71 -6.25
N GLU A 177 6.21 10.83 -5.38
CA GLU A 177 6.95 9.68 -4.87
C GLU A 177 7.37 8.72 -5.98
N GLU A 178 6.50 8.46 -6.97
CA GLU A 178 6.86 7.67 -8.15
C GLU A 178 7.97 8.33 -8.97
N ASN A 179 7.93 9.65 -9.16
CA ASN A 179 9.01 10.38 -9.83
C ASN A 179 10.35 10.21 -9.09
N VAL A 180 10.35 10.29 -7.77
CA VAL A 180 11.56 10.06 -6.95
C VAL A 180 12.07 8.63 -7.11
N VAL A 181 11.19 7.63 -7.01
CA VAL A 181 11.60 6.22 -7.18
C VAL A 181 12.23 6.00 -8.55
N ASN A 182 11.60 6.48 -9.61
CA ASN A 182 12.13 6.36 -10.97
C ASN A 182 13.47 7.07 -11.14
N TRP A 183 13.60 8.27 -10.57
CA TRP A 183 14.86 9.01 -10.58
C TRP A 183 15.98 8.25 -9.86
N VAL A 184 15.72 7.72 -8.65
CA VAL A 184 16.72 6.93 -7.92
C VAL A 184 17.10 5.67 -8.68
N LEU A 185 16.14 4.94 -9.26
CA LEU A 185 16.41 3.72 -10.02
C LEU A 185 17.28 3.98 -11.26
N ASN A 186 17.20 5.18 -11.86
CA ASN A 186 18.05 5.58 -12.98
C ASN A 186 19.49 5.90 -12.55
N GLN A 187 19.72 6.27 -11.29
CA GLN A 187 21.04 6.60 -10.75
C GLN A 187 21.68 5.43 -10.00
N ALA A 188 20.86 4.53 -9.46
CA ALA A 188 21.30 3.43 -8.63
C ALA A 188 21.66 2.19 -9.44
N LYS A 189 22.51 1.34 -8.86
CA LYS A 189 22.79 0.01 -9.41
C LYS A 189 21.63 -0.93 -9.10
N VAL A 190 20.72 -1.11 -10.05
CA VAL A 190 19.60 -2.03 -9.93
C VAL A 190 20.04 -3.47 -10.24
N THR A 191 19.62 -4.42 -9.41
CA THR A 191 19.85 -5.86 -9.64
C THR A 191 18.53 -6.62 -9.57
N SER A 192 18.32 -7.53 -10.52
CA SER A 192 17.12 -8.37 -10.55
C SER A 192 17.34 -9.63 -9.72
N LYS A 193 16.49 -9.83 -8.71
CA LYS A 193 16.47 -11.07 -7.91
C LYS A 193 15.22 -11.87 -8.25
N LYS A 194 15.38 -13.15 -8.59
CA LYS A 194 14.25 -14.06 -8.70
C LYS A 194 13.71 -14.36 -7.30
N ILE A 195 12.42 -14.10 -7.11
CA ILE A 195 11.69 -14.41 -5.88
C ILE A 195 10.53 -15.35 -6.21
N LYS A 196 10.12 -16.17 -5.25
CA LYS A 196 8.94 -17.03 -5.43
C LYS A 196 7.67 -16.20 -5.33
N PHE A 197 6.63 -16.60 -6.05
CA PHE A 197 5.31 -15.98 -5.97
C PHE A 197 4.81 -15.95 -4.52
N ASP A 198 4.82 -17.10 -3.83
CA ASP A 198 4.37 -17.18 -2.44
C ASP A 198 5.15 -16.24 -1.49
N GLU A 199 6.45 -16.04 -1.74
CA GLU A 199 7.28 -15.11 -0.95
C GLU A 199 6.85 -13.65 -1.19
N LEU A 200 6.56 -13.27 -2.43
CA LEU A 200 6.03 -11.94 -2.76
C LEU A 200 4.63 -11.73 -2.19
N MET A 201 3.83 -12.80 -2.14
CA MET A 201 2.46 -12.74 -1.64
C MET A 201 2.38 -12.73 -0.10
N ALA A 202 3.36 -13.29 0.59
CA ALA A 202 3.40 -13.34 2.06
C ALA A 202 3.81 -12.01 2.73
N SER A 203 4.46 -11.10 2.01
CA SER A 203 4.99 -9.85 2.58
C SER A 203 3.96 -8.71 2.64
N ALA A 204 2.69 -9.01 2.95
CA ALA A 204 1.60 -8.03 3.07
C ALA A 204 1.30 -7.66 4.52
#